data_AF-A0AA89NQT2-F1
#
_entry.id   AF-A0AA89NQT2-F1
#
_cell.length_a   1.000
_cell.length_b   1.000
_cell.length_c   1.000
_cell.angle_alpha   90.00
_cell.angle_beta   90.00
_cell.angle_gamma   90.00
#
_symmetry.space_group_name_H-M   'P 1'
#
loop_
_entity.id
_entity.type
_entity.pdbx_description
1 polymer ?
#
loop_
_entity_poly.entity_id
_entity_poly.type
_entity_poly.pdbx_seq_one_letter_code
_entity_poly.pdbx_strand_id
1 'polypeptide(L)'
;MNSLFCNNHKPFSFYIIFAYSRDGNRVIKRFAEQGGHRLTPIYVDPQLFADAPVFCHYTSEMYYRLAAHQFLPQELDRALYLDPDIVAINPIDDLYDMDFEGNMFIAAEHTHSTKVANLFNKLRLKTLNAKGYFNTGVMLMNLPLIRKEVRLEDIYQFIRDRRLPY
;
A
#
# COMPACT_ATOMS: atom_id res chain seq x y z
N MET A 1 -3.32 -13.98 2.14
CA MET A 1 -2.56 -14.90 1.26
C MET A 1 -3.37 -16.14 0.89
N ASN A 2 -3.80 -16.98 1.83
CA ASN A 2 -4.57 -18.20 1.50
C ASN A 2 -5.79 -17.91 0.62
N SER A 3 -6.59 -16.91 0.98
CA SER A 3 -7.76 -16.44 0.21
C SER A 3 -7.40 -16.01 -1.22
N LEU A 4 -6.24 -15.38 -1.44
CA LEU A 4 -5.76 -15.06 -2.79
C LEU A 4 -5.44 -16.35 -3.56
N PHE A 5 -4.72 -17.29 -2.95
CA PHE A 5 -4.25 -18.51 -3.62
C PHE A 5 -5.43 -19.41 -4.01
N CYS A 6 -6.46 -19.52 -3.15
CA CYS A 6 -7.65 -20.31 -3.45
C CYS A 6 -8.47 -19.75 -4.61
N ASN A 7 -8.42 -18.45 -4.85
CA ASN A 7 -9.24 -17.77 -5.87
C ASN A 7 -8.46 -17.40 -7.13
N ASN A 8 -7.17 -17.73 -7.20
CA ASN A 8 -6.31 -17.32 -8.30
C ASN A 8 -5.30 -18.43 -8.63
N HIS A 9 -5.29 -18.88 -9.88
CA HIS A 9 -4.51 -20.04 -10.31
C HIS A 9 -3.16 -19.68 -10.95
N LYS A 10 -2.91 -18.39 -11.20
CA LYS A 10 -1.64 -17.91 -11.75
C LYS A 10 -0.60 -17.74 -10.63
N PRO A 11 0.70 -18.01 -10.89
CA PRO A 11 1.75 -17.71 -9.95
C PRO A 11 1.85 -16.20 -9.67
N PHE A 12 1.97 -15.84 -8.39
CA PHE A 12 2.21 -14.46 -7.96
C PHE A 12 3.64 -14.29 -7.47
N SER A 13 4.15 -13.06 -7.60
CA SER A 13 5.33 -12.60 -6.88
C SER A 13 4.91 -11.65 -5.78
N PHE A 14 5.03 -12.09 -4.53
CA PHE A 14 4.76 -11.28 -3.35
C PHE A 14 6.01 -10.54 -2.91
N TYR A 15 5.83 -9.27 -2.58
CA TYR A 15 6.82 -8.46 -1.90
C TYR A 15 6.25 -8.08 -0.54
N ILE A 16 6.96 -8.44 0.53
CA ILE A 16 6.59 -8.03 1.88
C ILE A 16 7.70 -7.16 2.42
N ILE A 17 7.34 -5.93 2.78
CA ILE A 17 8.25 -4.93 3.33
C ILE A 17 8.29 -5.11 4.84
N PHE A 18 9.47 -5.42 5.38
CA PHE A 18 9.72 -5.64 6.80
C PHE A 18 10.60 -4.52 7.35
N ALA A 19 10.17 -3.90 8.46
CA ALA A 19 11.03 -3.03 9.26
C ALA A 19 12.05 -3.85 10.07
N TYR A 20 11.68 -5.07 10.51
CA TYR A 20 12.54 -5.92 11.32
C TYR A 20 12.69 -7.30 10.70
N SER A 21 13.92 -7.79 10.62
CA SER A 21 14.23 -9.19 10.35
C SER A 21 13.81 -10.04 11.56
N ARG A 22 12.61 -10.59 11.55
CA ARG A 22 12.23 -11.68 12.47
C ARG A 22 12.16 -12.99 11.71
N ASP A 23 12.57 -14.07 12.39
CA ASP A 23 12.48 -15.46 11.91
C ASP A 23 11.08 -15.87 11.42
N GLY A 24 10.04 -15.13 11.81
CA GLY A 24 8.64 -15.32 11.38
C GLY A 24 8.42 -15.27 9.86
N ASN A 25 9.33 -14.67 9.10
CA ASN A 25 9.22 -14.57 7.64
C ASN A 25 9.41 -15.92 6.94
N ARG A 26 10.11 -16.87 7.59
CA ARG A 26 10.37 -18.21 7.03
C ARG A 26 9.08 -19.00 6.81
N VAL A 27 8.13 -18.89 7.74
CA VAL A 27 6.83 -19.59 7.66
C VAL A 27 6.02 -19.05 6.50
N ILE A 28 5.94 -17.72 6.36
CA ILE A 28 5.17 -17.05 5.30
C ILE A 28 5.80 -17.34 3.92
N LYS A 29 7.13 -17.26 3.84
CA LYS A 29 7.86 -17.62 2.62
C LYS A 29 7.60 -19.06 2.20
N ARG A 30 7.74 -20.00 3.14
CA ARG A 30 7.47 -21.43 2.89
C ARG A 30 6.02 -21.65 2.44
N PHE A 31 5.05 -20.99 3.07
CA PHE A 31 3.65 -21.08 2.69
C PHE A 31 3.40 -20.59 1.26
N ALA A 32 4.01 -19.46 0.85
CA ALA A 32 3.93 -18.97 -0.52
C ALA A 32 4.54 -19.95 -1.53
N GLU A 33 5.75 -20.42 -1.25
CA GLU A 33 6.50 -21.32 -2.13
C GLU A 33 5.83 -22.69 -2.29
N GLN A 34 5.22 -23.22 -1.23
CA GLN A 34 4.40 -24.44 -1.28
C GLN A 34 3.15 -24.29 -2.16
N GLY A 35 2.60 -23.08 -2.26
CA GLY A 35 1.51 -22.76 -3.18
C GLY A 35 1.96 -22.51 -4.62
N GLY A 36 3.25 -22.67 -4.94
CA GLY A 36 3.78 -22.36 -6.27
C GLY A 36 3.95 -20.85 -6.53
N HIS A 37 3.97 -20.04 -5.46
CA HIS A 37 4.14 -18.58 -5.55
C HIS A 37 5.53 -18.17 -5.05
N ARG A 38 6.00 -17.00 -5.50
CA ARG A 38 7.28 -16.44 -5.05
C ARG A 38 7.02 -15.41 -3.95
N LEU A 39 7.84 -15.43 -2.91
CA LEU A 39 7.85 -14.37 -1.89
C LEU A 39 9.26 -13.81 -1.74
N THR A 40 9.38 -12.50 -1.95
CA THR A 40 10.61 -11.73 -1.81
C THR A 40 10.47 -10.81 -0.60
N PRO A 41 11.17 -11.08 0.52
CA PRO A 41 11.21 -10.16 1.63
C PRO A 41 12.05 -8.94 1.24
N ILE A 42 11.54 -7.75 1.52
CA ILE A 42 12.25 -6.48 1.40
C ILE A 42 12.50 -6.00 2.82
N TYR A 43 13.77 -5.78 3.17
CA TYR A 43 14.13 -5.21 4.48
C TYR A 43 14.42 -3.74 4.31
N VAL A 44 13.66 -2.91 5.02
CA VAL A 44 13.82 -1.46 5.01
C VAL A 44 14.46 -1.03 6.31
N ASP A 45 15.39 -0.09 6.24
CA ASP A 45 15.99 0.52 7.42
C ASP A 45 14.88 1.16 8.27
N PRO A 46 14.68 0.73 9.53
CA PRO A 46 13.71 1.35 10.44
C PRO A 46 13.88 2.86 10.57
N GLN A 47 15.09 3.39 10.35
CA GLN A 47 15.36 4.82 10.44
C GLN A 47 14.73 5.63 9.30
N LEU A 48 14.33 4.99 8.20
CA LEU A 48 13.79 5.67 7.04
C LEU A 48 12.56 6.53 7.36
N PHE A 49 11.77 6.19 8.38
CA PHE A 49 10.65 7.02 8.85
C PHE A 49 10.74 7.35 10.35
N ALA A 50 11.94 7.33 10.94
CA ALA A 50 12.11 7.62 12.37
C ALA A 50 11.60 9.02 12.77
N ASP A 51 11.72 9.99 11.86
CA ASP A 51 11.23 11.37 12.08
C ASP A 51 9.79 11.59 11.64
N ALA A 52 9.12 10.56 11.10
CA ALA A 52 7.71 10.68 10.78
C ALA A 52 6.88 10.70 12.09
N PRO A 53 5.81 11.50 12.20
CA PRO A 53 4.87 11.43 13.29
C PRO A 53 4.25 10.04 13.30
N VAL A 54 4.54 9.33 14.37
CA VAL A 54 3.91 8.07 14.78
C VAL A 54 2.89 8.47 15.84
N PHE A 55 1.63 8.07 15.69
CA PHE A 55 0.58 8.41 16.66
C PHE A 55 -0.05 7.13 17.19
N CYS A 56 0.10 6.83 18.48
CA CYS A 56 -0.48 5.67 19.17
C CYS A 56 -0.35 4.32 18.39
N HIS A 57 -1.31 4.01 17.51
CA HIS A 57 -1.38 2.79 16.71
C HIS A 57 -0.81 2.93 15.28
N TYR A 58 -0.48 4.14 14.84
CA TYR A 58 0.07 4.44 13.51
C TYR A 58 1.59 4.28 13.53
N THR A 59 2.09 3.13 13.10
CA THR A 59 3.53 2.82 13.05
C THR A 59 4.18 3.36 11.77
N SER A 60 5.52 3.48 11.77
CA SER A 60 6.31 3.87 10.59
C SER A 60 5.99 3.05 9.34
N GLU A 61 5.61 1.79 9.52
CA GLU A 61 5.27 0.83 8.47
C GLU A 61 4.09 1.28 7.60
N MET A 62 3.22 2.16 8.11
CA MET A 62 2.14 2.70 7.30
C MET A 62 2.67 3.59 6.17
N TYR A 63 3.81 4.26 6.37
CA TYR A 63 4.46 5.06 5.35
C TYR A 63 5.14 4.21 4.28
N TYR A 64 5.44 2.94 4.55
CA TYR A 64 6.03 2.04 3.55
C TYR A 64 5.14 1.85 2.33
N ARG A 65 3.81 1.95 2.46
CA ARG A 65 2.91 1.88 1.29
C ARG A 65 3.10 3.07 0.35
N LEU A 66 3.40 4.25 0.90
CA LEU A 66 3.65 5.47 0.12
C LEU A 66 5.03 5.43 -0.56
N ALA A 67 6.01 4.80 0.10
CA ALA A 67 7.37 4.67 -0.40
C ALA A 67 7.65 3.35 -1.14
N ALA A 68 6.65 2.48 -1.32
CA ALA A 68 6.85 1.12 -1.81
C ALA A 68 7.62 1.07 -3.14
N HIS A 69 7.37 2.05 -4.02
CA HIS A 69 8.03 2.19 -5.33
C HIS A 69 9.57 2.31 -5.28
N GLN A 70 10.12 2.72 -4.12
CA GLN A 70 11.56 2.86 -3.89
C GLN A 70 12.24 1.53 -3.60
N PHE A 71 11.52 0.58 -3.00
CA PHE A 71 12.07 -0.70 -2.58
C PHE A 71 11.75 -1.84 -3.54
N LEU A 72 10.71 -1.67 -4.36
CA LEU A 72 10.32 -2.65 -5.37
C LEU A 72 11.34 -2.69 -6.51
N PRO A 73 11.63 -3.88 -7.07
CA PRO A 73 12.56 -4.02 -8.20
C PRO A 73 12.21 -3.10 -9.37
N GLN A 74 13.24 -2.52 -10.01
CA GLN A 74 13.10 -1.47 -11.02
C GLN A 74 12.41 -1.95 -12.29
N GLU A 75 12.52 -3.25 -12.59
CA GLU A 75 11.89 -3.92 -13.72
C GLU A 75 10.38 -4.11 -13.58
N LEU A 76 9.81 -3.87 -12.39
CA LEU A 76 8.37 -3.95 -12.20
C LEU A 76 7.69 -2.67 -12.70
N ASP A 77 6.67 -2.85 -13.53
CA ASP A 77 5.84 -1.75 -14.03
C ASP A 77 4.56 -1.52 -13.20
N ARG A 78 4.12 -2.55 -12.47
CA ARG A 78 2.90 -2.49 -11.66
C ARG A 78 3.00 -3.31 -10.38
N ALA A 79 2.28 -2.85 -9.36
CA ALA A 79 2.10 -3.59 -8.11
C ALA A 79 0.67 -3.41 -7.58
N LEU A 80 0.07 -4.48 -7.06
CA LEU A 80 -1.17 -4.40 -6.30
C LEU A 80 -0.83 -4.45 -4.81
N TYR A 81 -1.04 -3.34 -4.12
CA TYR A 81 -0.92 -3.25 -2.67
C TYR A 81 -2.17 -3.79 -2.01
N LEU A 82 -1.99 -4.65 -1.00
CA LEU A 82 -3.04 -5.22 -0.18
C LEU A 82 -2.64 -5.10 1.29
N ASP A 83 -3.53 -4.55 2.12
CA ASP A 83 -3.39 -4.62 3.58
C ASP A 83 -3.44 -6.10 4.05
N PRO A 84 -2.77 -6.44 5.16
CA PRO A 84 -2.65 -7.84 5.61
C PRO A 84 -3.97 -8.45 6.09
N ASP A 85 -5.00 -7.64 6.35
CA ASP A 85 -6.34 -8.05 6.77
C ASP A 85 -7.32 -8.27 5.59
N ILE A 86 -6.86 -8.12 4.35
CA ILE A 86 -7.70 -8.34 3.16
C ILE A 86 -7.98 -9.84 2.92
N VAL A 87 -9.26 -10.14 2.66
CA VAL A 87 -9.73 -11.45 2.19
C VAL A 87 -10.18 -11.34 0.74
N ALA A 88 -9.44 -11.96 -0.19
CA ALA A 88 -9.84 -12.05 -1.58
C ALA A 88 -10.88 -13.18 -1.74
N ILE A 89 -12.08 -12.82 -2.21
CA ILE A 89 -13.18 -13.79 -2.46
C ILE A 89 -13.38 -14.09 -3.95
N ASN A 90 -12.65 -13.40 -4.83
CA ASN A 90 -12.70 -13.52 -6.28
C ASN A 90 -11.28 -13.49 -6.87
N PRO A 91 -11.09 -13.90 -8.14
CA PRO A 91 -9.87 -13.63 -8.88
C PRO A 91 -9.56 -12.13 -8.92
N ILE A 92 -8.27 -11.79 -8.92
CA ILE A 92 -7.80 -10.38 -8.94
C ILE A 92 -7.31 -9.94 -10.32
N ASP A 93 -7.35 -10.82 -11.32
CA ASP A 93 -6.86 -10.55 -12.69
C ASP A 93 -7.46 -9.26 -13.25
N ASP A 94 -8.79 -9.11 -13.23
CA ASP A 94 -9.47 -7.93 -13.77
C ASP A 94 -9.02 -6.64 -13.08
N LEU A 95 -8.80 -6.67 -11.76
CA LEU A 95 -8.30 -5.52 -11.00
C LEU A 95 -6.83 -5.25 -11.32
N TYR A 96 -6.00 -6.28 -11.42
CA TYR A 96 -4.58 -6.14 -11.68
C TYR A 96 -4.30 -5.63 -13.10
N ASP A 97 -5.16 -6.02 -14.05
CA ASP A 97 -5.04 -5.70 -15.47
C ASP A 97 -5.77 -4.42 -15.91
N MET A 98 -6.42 -3.72 -14.98
CA MET A 98 -7.05 -2.43 -15.27
C MET A 98 -6.07 -1.45 -15.91
N ASP A 99 -6.56 -0.69 -16.89
CA ASP A 99 -5.83 0.44 -17.45
C ASP A 99 -5.75 1.55 -16.39
N PHE A 100 -4.55 2.10 -16.23
CA PHE A 100 -4.33 3.22 -15.33
C PHE A 100 -4.91 4.53 -15.86
N GLU A 101 -5.22 4.63 -17.16
CA GLU A 101 -5.74 5.83 -17.80
C GLU A 101 -4.87 7.08 -17.52
N GLY A 102 -3.55 6.88 -17.48
CA GLY A 102 -2.57 7.93 -17.16
C GLY A 102 -2.46 8.31 -15.67
N ASN A 103 -3.14 7.59 -14.77
CA ASN A 103 -3.08 7.84 -13.33
C ASN A 103 -1.97 7.05 -12.63
N MET A 104 -1.52 7.55 -11.47
CA MET A 104 -0.54 6.87 -10.62
C MET A 104 -1.13 5.66 -9.88
N PHE A 105 -2.41 5.77 -9.47
CA PHE A 105 -3.07 4.78 -8.64
C PHE A 105 -4.49 4.51 -9.11
N ILE A 106 -4.94 3.27 -8.93
CA ILE A 106 -6.36 2.89 -8.93
C ILE A 106 -6.69 2.43 -7.51
N ALA A 107 -7.74 2.99 -6.91
CA ALA A 107 -8.17 2.65 -5.56
C ALA A 107 -9.69 2.70 -5.45
N ALA A 108 -10.26 1.91 -4.54
CA ALA A 108 -11.69 1.90 -4.30
C ALA A 108 -12.10 3.15 -3.51
N GLU A 109 -13.12 3.87 -4.00
CA GLU A 109 -13.75 4.93 -3.22
C GLU A 109 -14.61 4.33 -2.10
N HIS A 110 -14.47 4.87 -0.89
CA HIS A 110 -15.31 4.51 0.24
C HIS A 110 -16.65 5.26 0.17
N THR A 111 -17.56 4.75 -0.65
CA THR A 111 -18.86 5.38 -0.96
C THR A 111 -19.92 5.26 0.16
N HIS A 112 -19.66 4.50 1.23
CA HIS A 112 -20.68 4.17 2.25
C HIS A 112 -20.71 5.06 3.49
N SER A 113 -19.88 6.10 3.55
CA SER A 113 -19.94 7.07 4.65
C SER A 113 -21.09 8.06 4.42
N THR A 114 -21.99 8.22 5.39
CA THR A 114 -23.03 9.26 5.38
C THR A 114 -22.44 10.62 4.99
N LYS A 115 -23.22 11.51 4.35
CA LYS A 115 -22.74 12.86 3.93
C LYS A 115 -22.00 13.62 5.04
N VAL A 116 -22.42 13.39 6.29
CA VAL A 116 -21.80 13.94 7.50
C VAL A 116 -20.39 13.37 7.71
N ALA A 117 -20.23 12.04 7.71
CA ALA A 117 -18.91 11.39 7.86
C ALA A 117 -17.95 11.78 6.72
N ASN A 118 -18.44 11.94 5.49
CA ASN A 118 -17.64 12.44 4.37
C ASN A 118 -17.18 13.88 4.56
N LEU A 119 -18.04 14.78 5.05
CA LEU A 119 -17.66 16.17 5.33
C LEU A 119 -16.64 16.26 6.48
N PHE A 120 -16.84 15.50 7.56
CA PHE A 120 -15.88 15.40 8.67
C PHE A 120 -14.53 14.87 8.20
N ASN A 121 -14.50 13.83 7.36
CA ASN A 121 -13.25 13.31 6.80
C ASN A 121 -12.55 14.34 5.90
N LYS A 122 -13.29 15.03 5.02
CA LYS A 122 -12.74 16.08 4.15
C LYS A 122 -12.20 17.27 4.96
N LEU A 123 -12.89 17.69 6.02
CA LEU A 123 -12.44 18.73 6.95
C LEU A 123 -11.18 18.31 7.70
N ARG A 124 -11.20 17.14 8.33
CA ARG A 124 -10.06 16.59 9.10
C ARG A 124 -8.81 16.43 8.24
N LEU A 125 -8.96 15.96 7.00
CA LEU A 125 -7.84 15.75 6.08
C LEU A 125 -7.46 17.02 5.31
N LYS A 126 -8.21 18.13 5.48
CA LYS A 126 -8.13 19.35 4.67
C LYS A 126 -8.17 19.05 3.16
N THR A 127 -9.02 18.12 2.76
CA THR A 127 -9.23 17.66 1.37
C THR A 127 -10.65 18.00 0.91
N LEU A 128 -11.11 19.21 1.20
CA LEU A 128 -12.46 19.68 0.85
C LEU A 128 -12.79 19.55 -0.64
N ASN A 129 -11.77 19.67 -1.50
CA ASN A 129 -11.90 19.52 -2.95
C ASN A 129 -11.74 18.06 -3.45
N ALA A 130 -11.37 17.12 -2.59
CA ALA A 130 -11.28 15.71 -3.01
C ALA A 130 -12.69 15.17 -3.27
N LYS A 131 -12.85 14.43 -4.37
CA LYS A 131 -14.15 13.85 -4.76
C LYS A 131 -14.67 12.89 -3.68
N GLY A 132 -13.78 12.07 -3.10
CA GLY A 132 -14.11 11.12 -2.04
C GLY A 132 -12.94 10.76 -1.13
N TYR A 133 -13.17 9.77 -0.27
CA TYR A 133 -12.16 9.10 0.54
C TYR A 133 -11.84 7.77 -0.11
N PHE A 134 -10.57 7.51 -0.42
CA PHE A 134 -10.16 6.22 -0.98
C PHE A 134 -9.79 5.25 0.14
N ASN A 135 -10.23 4.01 0.01
CA ASN A 135 -9.71 2.94 0.85
C ASN A 135 -8.28 2.64 0.38
N THR A 136 -7.31 2.82 1.27
CA THR A 136 -5.88 2.62 0.96
C THR A 136 -5.41 1.18 1.21
N GLY A 137 -6.31 0.28 1.59
CA GLY A 137 -6.01 -1.13 1.84
C GLY A 137 -6.00 -1.98 0.57
N VAL A 138 -6.51 -1.46 -0.54
CA VAL A 138 -6.35 -2.06 -1.88
C VAL A 138 -6.01 -0.94 -2.86
N MET A 139 -4.80 -0.97 -3.43
CA MET A 139 -4.36 0.03 -4.41
C MET A 139 -3.53 -0.62 -5.51
N LEU A 140 -3.93 -0.42 -6.77
CA LEU A 140 -3.09 -0.74 -7.92
C LEU A 140 -2.16 0.44 -8.19
N MET A 141 -0.87 0.17 -8.39
CA MET A 141 0.20 1.16 -8.51
C MET A 141 0.85 1.12 -9.89
N ASN A 142 0.89 2.27 -10.57
CA ASN A 142 1.65 2.48 -11.79
C ASN A 142 3.09 2.86 -11.44
N LEU A 143 3.99 1.88 -11.37
CA LEU A 143 5.33 2.10 -10.82
C LEU A 143 6.19 3.07 -11.64
N PRO A 144 6.19 3.04 -13.00
CA PRO A 144 6.94 4.01 -13.80
C PRO A 144 6.51 5.44 -13.53
N LEU A 145 5.20 5.70 -13.50
CA LEU A 145 4.68 7.05 -13.26
C LEU A 145 4.94 7.50 -11.82
N ILE A 146 4.73 6.63 -10.83
CA ILE A 146 5.02 6.93 -9.43
C ILE A 146 6.51 7.24 -9.24
N ARG A 147 7.43 6.46 -9.82
CA ARG A 147 8.87 6.71 -9.72
C ARG A 147 9.29 8.05 -10.35
N LYS A 148 8.56 8.50 -11.36
CA LYS A 148 8.82 9.78 -12.03
C LYS A 148 8.30 10.98 -11.22
N GLU A 149 7.10 10.86 -10.66
CA GLU A 149 6.37 12.01 -10.10
C GLU A 149 6.43 12.08 -8.56
N VAL A 150 6.61 10.96 -7.86
CA VAL A 150 6.57 10.91 -6.39
C VAL A 150 7.98 10.98 -5.81
N ARG A 151 8.21 12.02 -5.02
CA ARG A 151 9.44 12.22 -4.24
C ARG A 151 9.20 11.85 -2.79
N LEU A 152 10.15 11.12 -2.19
CA LEU A 152 10.09 10.82 -0.75
C LEU A 152 10.12 12.10 0.08
N GLU A 153 10.89 13.09 -0.36
CA GLU A 153 10.99 14.39 0.30
C GLU A 153 9.63 15.08 0.44
N ASP A 154 8.78 15.00 -0.59
CA ASP A 154 7.43 15.60 -0.56
C ASP A 154 6.54 14.89 0.45
N ILE A 155 6.66 13.56 0.56
CA ILE A 155 5.96 12.75 1.55
C ILE A 155 6.41 13.18 2.96
N TYR A 156 7.72 13.26 3.22
CA TYR A 156 8.25 13.71 4.51
C TYR A 156 7.83 15.13 4.85
N GLN A 157 7.88 16.04 3.88
CA GLN A 157 7.52 17.43 4.09
C GLN A 157 6.04 17.57 4.43
N PHE A 158 5.16 16.91 3.65
CA PHE A 158 3.73 16.88 3.93
C PHE A 158 3.40 16.35 5.32
N ILE A 159 4.11 15.30 5.71
CA ILE A 159 4.02 14.67 7.02
C ILE A 159 4.45 15.64 8.15
N ARG A 160 5.57 16.37 7.98
CA ARG A 160 6.08 17.35 8.95
C ARG A 160 5.13 18.53 9.11
N ASP A 161 4.66 19.09 7.99
CA ASP A 161 3.79 20.28 7.96
C ASP A 161 2.40 20.03 8.56
N ARG A 162 2.00 18.76 8.65
CA ARG A 162 0.70 18.34 9.20
C ARG A 162 0.82 17.57 10.50
N ARG A 163 1.97 17.66 11.19
CA ARG A 163 2.04 17.32 12.61
C ARG A 163 0.96 18.14 13.33
N LEU A 164 -0.07 17.45 13.84
CA LEU A 164 -1.07 18.09 14.68
C LEU A 164 -0.33 18.62 15.91
N PRO A 165 -0.42 19.92 16.25
CA PRO A 165 0.05 20.39 17.54
C PRO A 165 -0.77 19.64 18.60
N TYR A 166 -0.05 19.06 19.56
CA TYR A 166 -0.65 18.37 20.71
C TYR A 166 -1.66 19.26 21.44
#